data_AF-A0A432EML9-F1
#
_entry.id   AF-A0A432EML9-F1
#
_cell.length_a   1.000
_cell.length_b   1.000
_cell.length_c   1.000
_cell.angle_alpha   90.00
_cell.angle_beta   90.00
_cell.angle_gamma   90.00
#
_symmetry.space_group_name_H-M   'P 1'
#
loop_
_entity.id
_entity.type
_entity.pdbx_description
1 polymer ?
#
loop_
_entity_poly.entity_id
_entity_poly.type
_entity_poly.pdbx_seq_one_letter_code
_entity_poly.pdbx_strand_id
1 'polypeptide(L)'
;KGFSKEALSELKNIWDTLSSQASHVISGLDSTNKRDVDLAQKRELKLDKLAASGRLVDPNSEMPQQPEYCKNKYRSQKDEFLVVVGICTHLGCSPTFRPDAHASDLGADWPGGYFCPCHGSRFDFAGRVFKSMPAPKNLVIPPHKYLSDTTVLIGVDPEVA
;
A
#
# COMPACT_ATOMS: atom_id res chain seq x y z
N LYS A 1 13.44 -3.61 -17.08
CA LYS A 1 12.64 -3.75 -18.32
C LYS A 1 11.21 -3.40 -17.93
N GLY A 2 10.62 -2.36 -18.52
CA GLY A 2 9.31 -1.88 -18.09
C GLY A 2 8.15 -2.73 -18.61
N PHE A 3 6.99 -2.59 -17.96
CA PHE A 3 5.74 -3.23 -18.37
C PHE A 3 5.25 -2.68 -19.72
N SER A 4 4.54 -3.50 -20.50
CA SER A 4 3.92 -3.07 -21.76
C SER A 4 2.71 -2.18 -21.49
N LYS A 5 2.39 -1.24 -22.40
CA LYS A 5 1.25 -0.32 -22.24
C LYS A 5 -0.07 -1.05 -22.03
N GLU A 6 -0.19 -2.24 -22.61
CA GLU A 6 -1.33 -3.13 -22.48
C GLU A 6 -1.43 -3.68 -21.05
N ALA A 7 -0.34 -4.16 -20.47
CA ALA A 7 -0.29 -4.63 -19.08
C ALA A 7 -0.66 -3.53 -18.07
N LEU A 8 -0.27 -2.29 -18.39
CA LEU A 8 -0.50 -1.13 -17.55
C LEU A 8 -1.96 -0.65 -17.62
N SER A 9 -2.57 -0.73 -18.81
CA SER A 9 -4.00 -0.51 -18.99
C SER A 9 -4.83 -1.57 -18.28
N GLU A 10 -4.38 -2.83 -18.28
CA GLU A 10 -5.03 -3.91 -17.53
C GLU A 10 -4.92 -3.67 -16.02
N LEU A 11 -3.75 -3.28 -15.52
CA LEU A 11 -3.56 -2.93 -14.10
C LEU A 11 -4.44 -1.74 -13.67
N LYS A 12 -4.60 -0.74 -14.54
CA LYS A 12 -5.53 0.37 -14.30
C LYS A 12 -6.98 -0.08 -14.31
N ASN A 13 -7.39 -0.95 -15.24
CA ASN A 13 -8.75 -1.49 -15.27
C ASN A 13 -9.04 -2.37 -14.05
N ILE A 14 -8.05 -3.16 -13.60
CA ILE A 14 -8.09 -3.92 -12.36
C ILE A 14 -8.22 -2.96 -11.17
N TRP A 15 -7.45 -1.87 -11.13
CA TRP A 15 -7.56 -0.84 -10.10
C TRP A 15 -8.95 -0.19 -10.06
N ASP A 16 -9.48 0.23 -11.20
CA ASP A 16 -10.80 0.87 -11.31
C ASP A 16 -11.93 -0.13 -10.95
N THR A 17 -11.77 -1.40 -11.30
CA THR A 17 -12.73 -2.46 -10.96
C THR A 17 -12.67 -2.83 -9.48
N LEU A 18 -11.47 -3.01 -8.91
CA LEU A 18 -11.25 -3.33 -7.50
C LEU A 18 -11.52 -2.16 -6.55
N SER A 19 -11.38 -0.92 -7.02
CA SER A 19 -11.81 0.26 -6.27
C SER A 19 -13.33 0.42 -6.23
N SER A 20 -14.05 -0.08 -7.25
CA SER A 20 -15.53 -0.11 -7.26
C SER A 20 -16.13 -1.25 -6.42
N GLN A 21 -15.39 -2.35 -6.23
CA GLN A 21 -15.77 -3.48 -5.38
C GLN A 21 -14.80 -3.60 -4.21
N ALA A 22 -15.09 -2.89 -3.11
CA ALA A 22 -14.28 -2.86 -1.89
C ALA A 22 -13.61 -4.22 -1.56
N SER A 23 -12.27 -4.27 -1.53
CA SER A 23 -11.44 -4.96 -0.50
C SER A 23 -10.01 -5.34 -0.91
N HIS A 24 -9.58 -5.20 -2.17
CA HIS A 24 -8.22 -5.60 -2.58
C HIS A 24 -7.56 -4.50 -3.39
N VAL A 25 -6.67 -3.72 -2.78
CA VAL A 25 -6.05 -2.59 -3.48
C VAL A 25 -4.60 -2.95 -3.79
N ILE A 26 -4.36 -3.39 -5.03
CA ILE A 26 -3.03 -3.55 -5.63
C ILE A 26 -2.68 -2.20 -6.28
N SER A 27 -1.92 -1.34 -5.60
CA SER A 27 -1.37 -0.16 -6.29
C SER A 27 -0.18 -0.60 -7.13
N GLY A 28 -0.36 -0.73 -8.44
CA GLY A 28 0.72 -0.94 -9.40
C GLY A 28 1.25 0.39 -9.91
N LEU A 29 2.59 0.51 -10.01
CA LEU A 29 3.26 1.65 -10.60
C LEU A 29 3.79 1.29 -11.99
N ASP A 30 3.44 2.10 -12.99
CA ASP A 30 3.95 1.95 -14.35
C ASP A 30 5.36 2.56 -14.50
N SER A 31 6.37 1.70 -14.61
CA SER A 31 7.77 2.11 -14.86
C SER A 31 8.02 2.90 -16.16
N THR A 32 7.09 2.88 -17.11
CA THR A 32 7.18 3.61 -18.39
C THR A 32 6.43 4.95 -18.37
N ASN A 33 5.57 5.15 -17.35
CA ASN A 33 4.86 6.40 -17.13
C ASN A 33 5.67 7.29 -16.18
N LYS A 34 6.07 8.46 -16.66
CA LYS A 34 6.85 9.43 -15.89
C LYS A 34 6.19 9.79 -14.55
N ARG A 35 4.85 9.90 -14.50
CA ARG A 35 4.11 10.20 -13.25
C ARG A 35 4.29 9.09 -12.23
N ASP A 36 4.25 7.84 -12.66
CA ASP A 36 4.34 6.68 -11.77
C ASP A 36 5.78 6.44 -11.32
N VAL A 37 6.77 6.72 -12.18
CA VAL A 37 8.19 6.78 -11.79
C VAL A 37 8.43 7.88 -10.75
N ASP A 38 7.90 9.09 -10.98
CA ASP A 38 8.01 10.19 -10.02
C ASP A 38 7.32 9.82 -8.68
N LEU A 39 6.18 9.10 -8.72
CA LEU A 39 5.49 8.59 -7.54
C LEU A 39 6.30 7.50 -6.82
N ALA A 40 6.93 6.58 -7.55
CA ALA A 40 7.78 5.53 -7.01
C ALA A 40 8.99 6.11 -6.26
N GLN A 41 9.70 7.07 -6.87
CA GLN A 41 10.85 7.74 -6.26
C GLN A 41 10.44 8.57 -5.03
N LYS A 42 9.31 9.28 -5.12
CA LYS A 42 8.76 10.00 -3.96
C LYS A 42 8.35 9.05 -2.85
N ARG A 43 7.73 7.91 -3.18
CA ARG A 43 7.35 6.86 -2.22
C ARG A 43 8.61 6.37 -1.51
N GLU A 44 9.64 5.99 -2.24
CA GLU A 44 10.90 5.51 -1.67
C GLU A 44 11.51 6.49 -0.65
N LEU A 45 11.74 7.75 -1.06
CA LEU A 45 12.33 8.78 -0.20
C LEU A 45 11.48 9.07 1.05
N LYS A 46 10.15 9.01 0.92
CA LYS A 46 9.22 9.22 2.04
C LYS A 46 9.24 8.04 3.00
N LEU A 47 9.32 6.80 2.51
CA LEU A 47 9.30 5.60 3.34
C LEU A 47 10.54 5.51 4.25
N ASP A 48 11.74 5.85 3.75
CA ASP A 48 12.96 5.85 4.56
C ASP A 48 12.90 6.86 5.71
N LYS A 49 12.50 8.10 5.38
CA LYS A 49 12.35 9.16 6.37
C LYS A 49 11.30 8.82 7.42
N LEU A 50 10.17 8.24 7.00
CA LEU A 50 9.08 7.87 7.90
C LEU A 50 9.44 6.71 8.83
N ALA A 51 10.12 5.68 8.34
CA ALA A 51 10.54 4.55 9.16
C ALA A 51 11.43 5.00 10.33
N ALA A 52 12.35 5.94 10.08
CA ALA A 52 13.22 6.52 11.11
C ALA A 52 12.53 7.58 12.00
N SER A 53 11.35 8.09 11.61
CA SER A 53 10.72 9.23 12.30
C SER A 53 10.10 8.90 13.66
N GLY A 54 9.93 7.61 13.99
CA GLY A 54 9.21 7.19 15.19
C GLY A 54 7.70 7.48 15.18
N ARG A 55 7.13 7.93 14.05
CA ARG A 55 5.72 8.30 13.89
C ARG A 55 4.80 7.14 13.52
N LEU A 56 5.33 5.96 13.19
CA LEU A 56 4.56 4.78 12.80
C LEU A 56 4.35 3.85 13.99
N VAL A 57 3.20 3.16 14.04
CA VAL A 57 2.90 2.19 15.11
C VAL A 57 3.82 0.97 15.01
N ASP A 58 3.99 0.44 13.79
CA ASP A 58 4.81 -0.72 13.50
C ASP A 58 5.63 -0.45 12.22
N PRO A 59 6.76 0.27 12.30
CA PRO A 59 7.53 0.67 11.13
C PRO A 59 8.16 -0.51 10.36
N ASN A 60 8.46 -1.60 11.07
CA ASN A 60 9.20 -2.76 10.57
C ASN A 60 8.30 -3.96 10.24
N SER A 61 6.98 -3.86 10.45
CA SER A 61 6.02 -4.95 10.21
C SER A 61 6.23 -6.16 11.13
N GLU A 62 6.55 -5.91 12.41
CA GLU A 62 6.82 -6.95 13.40
C GLU A 62 5.55 -7.63 13.95
N MET A 63 4.38 -7.00 13.77
CA MET A 63 3.15 -7.56 14.30
C MET A 63 2.74 -8.86 13.56
N PRO A 64 2.17 -9.87 14.26
CA PRO A 64 1.94 -11.21 13.69
C PRO A 64 1.00 -11.30 12.49
N GLN A 65 0.18 -10.28 12.22
CA GLN A 65 -0.69 -10.26 11.03
C GLN A 65 0.06 -10.00 9.71
N GLN A 66 1.39 -9.83 9.77
CA GLN A 66 2.24 -9.55 8.62
C GLN A 66 2.99 -10.81 8.20
N PRO A 67 2.95 -11.19 6.91
CA PRO A 67 3.73 -12.32 6.43
C PRO A 67 5.24 -12.01 6.44
N GLU A 68 6.07 -13.02 6.68
CA GLU A 68 7.52 -12.86 6.77
C GLU A 68 8.11 -12.37 5.44
N TYR A 69 7.63 -12.88 4.31
CA TYR A 69 8.00 -12.45 2.96
C TYR A 69 7.69 -10.98 2.64
N CYS A 70 7.00 -10.23 3.50
CA CYS A 70 6.77 -8.79 3.37
C CYS A 70 7.28 -7.96 4.56
N LYS A 71 8.16 -8.51 5.41
CA LYS A 71 8.90 -7.74 6.42
C LYS A 71 10.06 -6.97 5.79
N ASN A 72 9.70 -6.02 4.94
CA ASN A 72 10.63 -5.14 4.26
C ASN A 72 10.06 -3.73 4.16
N LYS A 73 10.87 -2.80 3.65
CA LYS A 73 10.54 -1.38 3.49
C LYS A 73 9.24 -1.13 2.75
N TYR A 74 8.97 -1.89 1.69
CA TYR A 74 7.85 -1.68 0.78
C TYR A 74 6.59 -2.45 1.20
N ARG A 75 6.73 -3.41 2.12
CA ARG A 75 5.67 -4.32 2.56
C ARG A 75 5.08 -5.09 1.38
N SER A 76 5.96 -5.59 0.52
CA SER A 76 5.58 -6.28 -0.72
C SER A 76 6.63 -7.32 -1.14
N GLN A 77 6.23 -8.27 -2.00
CA GLN A 77 7.16 -9.22 -2.64
C GLN A 77 7.90 -8.61 -3.84
N LYS A 78 7.26 -7.64 -4.51
CA LYS A 78 7.82 -6.84 -5.61
C LYS A 78 7.70 -5.37 -5.23
N ASP A 79 8.79 -4.62 -5.28
CA ASP A 79 8.86 -3.25 -4.75
C ASP A 79 7.89 -2.28 -5.43
N GLU A 80 7.56 -2.54 -6.71
CA GLU A 80 6.68 -1.75 -7.55
C GLU A 80 5.19 -1.89 -7.20
N PHE A 81 4.83 -2.94 -6.48
CA PHE A 81 3.46 -3.26 -6.12
C PHE A 81 3.26 -3.25 -4.61
N LEU A 82 2.09 -2.84 -4.14
CA LEU A 82 1.65 -3.08 -2.78
C LEU A 82 0.35 -3.88 -2.83
N VAL A 83 0.33 -5.08 -2.24
CA VAL A 83 -0.86 -5.93 -2.14
C VAL A 83 -1.36 -5.89 -0.71
N VAL A 84 -2.47 -5.19 -0.47
CA VAL A 84 -3.07 -5.07 0.85
C VAL A 84 -4.58 -5.30 0.82
N VAL A 85 -5.11 -5.81 1.93
CA VAL A 85 -6.54 -5.82 2.20
C VAL A 85 -6.98 -4.39 2.46
N GLY A 86 -7.88 -3.87 1.62
CA GLY A 86 -8.44 -2.53 1.68
C GLY A 86 -9.45 -2.32 2.81
N ILE A 87 -9.20 -2.93 3.97
CA ILE A 87 -10.07 -2.89 5.15
C ILE A 87 -9.27 -2.24 6.28
N CYS A 88 -9.76 -1.10 6.76
CA CYS A 88 -9.15 -0.40 7.88
C CYS A 88 -9.21 -1.27 9.13
N THR A 89 -8.06 -1.42 9.79
CA THR A 89 -7.88 -2.24 10.99
C THR A 89 -8.56 -1.67 12.25
N HIS A 90 -9.16 -0.48 12.16
CA HIS A 90 -10.00 0.07 13.23
C HIS A 90 -11.34 -0.68 13.31
N LEU A 91 -12.26 -0.41 12.38
CA LEU A 91 -13.64 -0.93 12.36
C LEU A 91 -14.11 -1.32 10.95
N GLY A 92 -13.17 -1.60 10.04
CA GLY A 92 -13.49 -2.24 8.77
C GLY A 92 -13.87 -1.33 7.59
N CYS A 93 -13.86 -0.01 7.74
CA CYS A 93 -14.08 0.91 6.61
C CYS A 93 -13.00 0.78 5.52
N SER A 94 -13.30 1.17 4.28
CA SER A 94 -12.33 1.17 3.18
C SER A 94 -11.48 2.46 3.15
N PRO A 95 -10.14 2.39 3.32
CA PRO A 95 -9.26 3.54 3.13
C PRO A 95 -9.16 3.95 1.66
N THR A 96 -9.11 5.25 1.39
CA THR A 96 -8.93 5.81 0.04
C THR A 96 -7.48 6.20 -0.19
N PHE A 97 -6.98 5.99 -1.41
CA PHE A 97 -5.64 6.42 -1.80
C PHE A 97 -5.59 7.94 -1.98
N ARG A 98 -4.66 8.60 -1.29
CA ARG A 98 -4.46 10.06 -1.32
C ARG A 98 -2.95 10.33 -1.47
N PRO A 99 -2.45 10.47 -2.72
CA PRO A 99 -1.02 10.61 -2.99
C PRO A 99 -0.47 12.01 -2.67
N ASP A 100 -1.36 13.00 -2.54
CA ASP A 100 -0.99 14.40 -2.37
C ASP A 100 -0.45 14.65 -0.95
N ALA A 101 0.85 14.94 -0.89
CA ALA A 101 1.47 15.45 0.33
C ALA A 101 0.89 16.82 0.66
N HIS A 102 0.69 17.12 1.94
CA HIS A 102 0.19 18.42 2.40
C HIS A 102 -1.27 18.74 1.99
N ALA A 103 -2.11 17.72 1.82
CA ALA A 103 -3.54 17.95 1.69
C ALA A 103 -4.01 18.77 2.91
N SER A 104 -4.53 19.98 2.65
CA SER A 104 -4.81 21.00 3.69
C SER A 104 -5.81 20.51 4.75
N ASP A 105 -6.63 19.51 4.39
CA ASP A 105 -7.58 18.81 5.24
C ASP A 105 -6.94 17.76 6.19
N LEU A 106 -5.71 17.29 5.90
CA LEU A 106 -5.07 16.16 6.60
C LEU A 106 -3.77 16.51 7.34
N GLY A 107 -3.43 17.79 7.34
CA GLY A 107 -2.26 18.36 8.01
C GLY A 107 -1.02 18.37 7.13
N ALA A 108 -0.26 19.45 7.20
CA ALA A 108 0.95 19.66 6.38
C ALA A 108 2.00 18.55 6.59
N ASP A 109 2.05 17.91 7.75
CA ASP A 109 3.10 16.93 8.03
C ASP A 109 2.76 15.50 7.57
N TRP A 110 1.63 15.29 6.90
CA TRP A 110 1.28 14.00 6.32
C TRP A 110 1.75 13.91 4.85
N PRO A 111 2.63 12.95 4.52
CA PRO A 111 3.28 12.91 3.21
C PRO A 111 2.42 12.26 2.11
N GLY A 112 1.18 11.87 2.41
CA GLY A 112 0.31 11.07 1.53
C GLY A 112 0.40 9.57 1.83
N GLY A 113 -0.53 8.81 1.24
CA GLY A 113 -0.69 7.37 1.44
C GLY A 113 -2.16 6.96 1.36
N TYR A 114 -2.69 6.32 2.40
CA TYR A 114 -4.11 5.94 2.47
C TYR A 114 -4.81 6.63 3.64
N PHE A 115 -6.02 7.10 3.40
CA PHE A 115 -6.83 7.82 4.39
C PHE A 115 -8.18 7.14 4.58
N CYS A 116 -8.49 6.79 5.83
CA CYS A 116 -9.80 6.24 6.21
C CYS A 116 -10.70 7.36 6.77
N PRO A 117 -11.75 7.79 6.05
CA PRO A 117 -12.56 8.96 6.42
C PRO A 117 -13.46 8.71 7.64
N CYS A 118 -13.73 7.46 8.00
CA CYS A 118 -14.67 7.14 9.10
C CYS A 118 -14.24 7.73 10.45
N HIS A 119 -12.95 7.64 10.78
CA HIS A 119 -12.39 8.15 12.04
C HIS A 119 -11.00 8.78 11.86
N GLY A 120 -10.65 9.14 10.62
CA GLY A 120 -9.44 9.88 10.30
C GLY A 120 -8.12 9.11 10.39
N SER A 121 -8.15 7.76 10.38
CA SER A 121 -6.92 6.97 10.41
C SER A 121 -6.10 7.18 9.13
N ARG A 122 -4.81 7.46 9.30
CA ARG A 122 -3.85 7.73 8.23
C ARG A 122 -2.83 6.61 8.13
N PHE A 123 -2.53 6.22 6.90
CA PHE A 123 -1.52 5.22 6.56
C PHE A 123 -0.54 5.79 5.53
N ASP A 124 0.71 5.35 5.55
CA ASP A 124 1.68 5.73 4.53
C ASP A 124 1.52 4.93 3.22
N PHE A 125 2.41 5.16 2.25
CA PHE A 125 2.43 4.45 0.96
C PHE A 125 2.79 2.96 1.03
N ALA A 126 3.16 2.44 2.20
CA ALA A 126 3.33 1.02 2.43
C ALA A 126 2.16 0.46 3.27
N GLY A 127 1.11 1.24 3.54
CA GLY A 127 -0.03 0.82 4.36
C GLY A 127 0.27 0.75 5.85
N ARG A 128 1.34 1.41 6.34
CA ARG A 128 1.70 1.47 7.76
C ARG A 128 0.93 2.58 8.44
N VAL A 129 0.34 2.29 9.60
CA VAL A 129 -0.49 3.26 10.33
C VAL A 129 0.37 4.21 11.16
N PHE A 130 -0.01 5.48 11.19
CA PHE A 130 0.62 6.48 12.04
C PHE A 130 0.18 6.32 13.50
N LYS A 131 1.06 6.65 14.45
CA LYS A 131 0.74 6.72 15.87
C LYS A 131 -0.41 7.71 16.12
N SER A 132 -1.13 7.49 17.22
CA SER A 132 -2.27 8.30 17.64
C SER A 132 -3.45 8.30 16.66
N MET A 133 -3.51 7.32 15.74
CA MET A 133 -4.68 7.04 14.92
C MET A 133 -5.55 5.98 15.59
N PRO A 134 -6.89 5.98 15.38
CA PRO A 134 -7.77 4.94 15.92
C PRO A 134 -7.47 3.51 15.42
N ALA A 135 -6.96 3.37 14.20
CA ALA A 135 -6.51 2.08 13.67
C ALA A 135 -5.28 1.57 14.46
N PRO A 136 -5.35 0.39 15.09
CA PRO A 136 -4.30 -0.11 15.97
C PRO A 136 -3.13 -0.78 15.23
N LYS A 137 -3.30 -1.07 13.93
CA LYS A 137 -2.39 -1.94 13.16
C LYS A 137 -2.24 -1.46 11.72
N ASN A 138 -1.12 -1.79 11.08
CA ASN A 138 -0.92 -1.61 9.64
C ASN A 138 -1.99 -2.39 8.83
N LEU A 139 -2.30 -1.95 7.60
CA LEU A 139 -3.19 -2.69 6.69
C LEU A 139 -2.67 -4.12 6.47
N VAL A 140 -3.57 -5.10 6.41
CA VAL A 140 -3.18 -6.52 6.28
C VAL A 140 -2.64 -6.79 4.88
N ILE A 141 -1.56 -7.57 4.78
CA ILE A 141 -1.12 -8.15 3.51
C ILE A 141 -1.75 -9.54 3.42
N PRO A 142 -2.60 -9.82 2.42
CA PRO A 142 -3.18 -11.14 2.28
C PRO A 142 -2.10 -12.14 1.81
N PRO A 143 -2.25 -13.45 2.10
CA PRO A 143 -1.47 -14.49 1.43
C PRO A 143 -1.58 -14.31 -0.09
N HIS A 144 -0.46 -14.26 -0.79
CA HIS A 144 -0.48 -14.15 -2.25
C HIS A 144 0.80 -14.68 -2.89
N LYS A 145 0.66 -15.10 -4.16
CA LYS A 145 1.77 -15.57 -5.00
C LYS A 145 1.66 -14.97 -6.39
N TYR A 146 2.77 -14.52 -6.94
CA TYR A 146 2.84 -14.12 -8.35
C TYR A 146 2.91 -15.37 -9.24
N LEU A 147 1.97 -15.49 -10.18
CA LEU A 147 1.98 -16.52 -11.23
C LEU A 147 2.78 -16.07 -12.45
N SER A 148 2.86 -14.76 -12.66
CA SER A 148 3.65 -14.10 -13.70
C SER A 148 4.02 -12.68 -13.26
N ASP A 149 4.59 -11.88 -14.16
CA ASP A 149 4.85 -10.46 -13.89
C ASP A 149 3.58 -9.62 -13.79
N THR A 150 2.48 -10.07 -14.38
CA THR A 150 1.21 -9.34 -14.46
C THR A 150 0.05 -10.03 -13.74
N THR A 151 0.26 -11.26 -13.25
CA THR A 151 -0.78 -12.05 -12.61
C THR A 151 -0.38 -12.42 -11.18
N VAL A 152 -1.22 -12.05 -10.23
CA VAL A 152 -1.10 -12.43 -8.82
C VAL A 152 -2.31 -13.26 -8.41
N LEU A 153 -2.06 -14.36 -7.68
CA LEU A 153 -3.06 -15.20 -7.06
C LEU A 153 -3.15 -14.85 -5.58
N ILE A 154 -4.34 -14.44 -5.13
CA ILE A 154 -4.64 -14.13 -3.73
C ILE A 154 -5.16 -15.38 -3.01
N GLY A 155 -4.75 -15.58 -1.76
CA GLY A 155 -5.17 -16.69 -0.90
C GLY A 155 -4.20 -17.88 -0.83
N VAL A 156 -3.10 -17.84 -1.59
CA VAL A 156 -2.04 -18.86 -1.54
C VAL A 156 -0.83 -18.29 -0.80
N ASP A 157 -0.45 -18.93 0.30
CA ASP A 157 0.73 -18.55 1.08
C ASP A 157 1.99 -19.22 0.49
N PRO A 158 2.96 -18.45 -0.02
CA PRO A 158 4.20 -19.00 -0.55
C PRO A 158 5.12 -19.64 0.51
N GLU A 159 4.90 -19.39 1.80
CA GLU A 159 5.69 -20.01 2.89
C GLU A 159 5.15 -21.39 3.32
N VAL A 160 3.89 -21.69 3.00
CA VAL A 160 3.22 -22.94 3.37
C VAL A 160 3.12 -23.91 2.18
N ALA A 161 3.38 -23.44 0.96
CA ALA A 161 3.20 -24.17 -0.30
C ALA A 161 4.44 -24.94 -0.79
#